data_AF-A0AAN4AT17-F1
#
_entry.id   AF-A0AAN4AT17-F1
#
_cell.length_a   1.000
_cell.length_b   1.000
_cell.length_c   1.000
_cell.angle_alpha   90.00
_cell.angle_beta   90.00
_cell.angle_gamma   90.00
#
_symmetry.space_group_name_H-M   'P 1'
#
loop_
_entity.id
_entity.type
_entity.pdbx_description
1 polymer ?
#
loop_
_entity_poly.entity_id
_entity_poly.type
_entity_poly.pdbx_seq_one_letter_code
_entity_poly.pdbx_strand_id
1 'polypeptide(L)'
;MQYDKNNPNQVMASLGSYKDKQAVAVGLTHYFKENLMMTGGIALADDKKVKTMASLGITYKFGKGGESSEDEDLKKMVQAQAQEIQEMKEQLRVLMSK
;
A
#
# COMPACT_ATOMS: atom_id res chain seq x y z
N MET A 1 3.65 -11.67 -23.70
CA MET A 1 4.30 -11.15 -22.48
C MET A 1 3.31 -11.35 -21.35
N GLN A 2 3.56 -12.35 -20.50
CA GLN A 2 2.58 -12.79 -19.51
C GLN A 2 2.53 -11.79 -18.35
N TYR A 3 1.42 -11.08 -18.27
CA TYR A 3 1.07 -10.19 -17.18
C TYR A 3 0.58 -11.08 -16.02
N ASP A 4 1.47 -11.35 -15.06
CA ASP A 4 1.13 -12.17 -13.91
C ASP A 4 0.31 -11.32 -12.91
N LYS A 5 -1.02 -11.53 -12.95
CA LYS A 5 -2.06 -10.78 -12.24
C LYS A 5 -2.08 -11.04 -10.72
N ASN A 6 -1.19 -11.87 -10.19
CA ASN A 6 -1.25 -12.35 -8.81
C ASN A 6 -0.19 -11.82 -7.85
N ASN A 7 0.74 -10.96 -8.27
CA ASN A 7 1.62 -10.25 -7.34
C ASN A 7 2.01 -8.87 -7.90
N PRO A 8 1.22 -7.80 -7.68
CA PRO A 8 1.54 -6.44 -8.12
C PRO A 8 2.63 -5.81 -7.22
N ASN A 9 3.62 -6.60 -6.81
CA ASN A 9 4.78 -6.20 -6.04
C ASN A 9 5.75 -5.53 -7.00
N GLN A 10 5.77 -4.21 -7.02
CA GLN A 10 6.74 -3.46 -7.82
C GLN A 10 7.93 -3.14 -6.94
N VAL A 11 9.12 -3.56 -7.35
CA VAL A 11 10.36 -3.11 -6.73
C VAL A 11 10.82 -1.82 -7.38
N MET A 12 11.20 -0.86 -6.56
CA MET A 12 11.76 0.42 -6.97
C MET A 12 13.17 0.49 -6.44
N ALA A 13 14.12 0.82 -7.30
CA ALA A 13 15.46 1.22 -6.90
C ALA A 13 15.71 2.62 -7.46
N SER A 14 16.15 3.54 -6.61
CA SER A 14 16.47 4.90 -7.00
C SER A 14 17.86 5.29 -6.51
N LEU A 15 18.57 6.05 -7.33
CA LEU A 15 19.88 6.59 -7.02
C LEU A 15 19.75 8.12 -7.08
N GLY A 16 20.19 8.81 -6.03
CA GLY A 16 20.18 10.25 -5.94
C GLY A 16 21.59 10.75 -5.68
N SER A 17 22.02 11.78 -6.40
CA SER A 17 23.25 12.49 -6.07
C SER A 17 22.90 13.88 -5.59
N TYR A 18 23.40 14.28 -4.42
CA TYR A 18 23.20 15.63 -3.89
C TYR A 18 24.53 16.24 -3.45
N LYS A 19 24.91 17.32 -4.14
CA LYS A 19 26.24 17.96 -4.06
C LYS A 19 27.36 16.96 -4.39
N ASP A 20 27.84 16.24 -3.37
CA ASP A 20 28.91 15.23 -3.43
C ASP A 20 28.55 13.92 -2.72
N LYS A 21 27.28 13.79 -2.30
CA LYS A 21 26.79 12.64 -1.53
C LYS A 21 25.96 11.74 -2.44
N GLN A 22 26.28 10.45 -2.41
CA GLN A 22 25.52 9.43 -3.12
C GLN A 22 24.45 8.87 -2.17
N ALA A 23 23.21 8.81 -2.66
CA ALA A 23 22.11 8.19 -1.97
C ALA A 23 21.56 7.06 -2.84
N VAL A 24 21.32 5.91 -2.22
CA VAL A 24 20.70 4.76 -2.86
C VAL A 24 19.46 4.42 -2.07
N ALA A 25 18.34 4.23 -2.75
CA ALA A 25 17.11 3.84 -2.10
C ALA A 25 16.51 2.64 -2.82
N VAL A 26 15.96 1.74 -2.02
CA VAL A 26 15.25 0.57 -2.48
C VAL A 26 13.90 0.54 -1.81
N GLY A 27 12.86 0.26 -2.58
CA GLY A 27 11.49 0.26 -2.13
C GLY A 27 10.70 -0.83 -2.82
N LEU A 28 9.56 -1.11 -2.24
CA LEU A 28 8.57 -2.03 -2.73
C LEU A 28 7.21 -1.35 -2.64
N THR A 29 6.43 -1.52 -3.69
CA THR A 29 5.06 -1.05 -3.79
C THR A 29 4.17 -2.26 -3.88
N HIS A 30 3.19 -2.35 -2.99
CA HIS A 30 2.17 -3.38 -2.99
C HIS A 30 0.81 -2.73 -3.21
N TYR A 31 0.10 -3.19 -4.24
CA TYR A 31 -1.29 -2.82 -4.45
C TYR A 31 -2.17 -3.72 -3.57
N PHE A 32 -2.77 -3.13 -2.54
CA PHE A 32 -3.74 -3.84 -1.70
C PHE A 32 -5.09 -3.99 -2.41
N LYS A 33 -5.45 -3.03 -3.29
CA LYS A 33 -6.66 -3.03 -4.13
C LYS A 33 -6.38 -2.29 -5.45
N GLU A 34 -7.29 -2.38 -6.42
CA GLU A 34 -7.20 -1.67 -7.70
C GLU A 34 -7.09 -0.13 -7.52
N ASN A 35 -7.60 0.39 -6.41
CA ASN A 35 -7.64 1.82 -6.08
C ASN A 35 -6.71 2.25 -4.94
N LEU A 36 -6.08 1.31 -4.22
CA LEU A 36 -5.22 1.57 -3.07
C LEU A 36 -3.84 0.94 -3.24
N MET A 37 -2.82 1.78 -3.26
CA MET A 37 -1.41 1.40 -3.26
C MET A 37 -0.76 1.73 -1.93
N MET A 38 0.10 0.84 -1.47
CA MET A 38 1.03 1.11 -0.38
C MET A 38 2.46 0.99 -0.90
N THR A 39 3.30 1.94 -0.53
CA THR A 39 4.71 2.02 -0.88
C THR A 39 5.51 2.01 0.42
N GLY A 40 6.55 1.20 0.45
CA GLY A 40 7.49 1.14 1.55
C GLY A 40 8.91 1.07 1.01
N GLY A 41 9.85 1.75 1.63
CA GLY A 41 11.23 1.73 1.16
C GLY A 41 12.23 2.21 2.19
N ILE A 42 13.49 1.93 1.93
CA ILE A 42 14.62 2.38 2.71
C ILE A 42 15.60 3.10 1.79
N ALA A 43 16.16 4.20 2.27
CA ALA A 43 17.20 4.95 1.61
C ALA A 43 18.45 4.96 2.48
N LEU A 44 19.60 4.70 1.86
CA LEU A 44 20.92 4.77 2.43
C LEU A 44 21.65 5.93 1.75
N ALA A 45 22.10 6.90 2.54
CA ALA A 45 22.92 7.99 2.04
C ALA A 45 24.34 7.87 2.58
N ASP A 46 25.30 7.94 1.66
CA ASP A 46 26.72 8.03 1.98
C ASP A 46 27.05 9.47 2.40
N ASP A 47 27.29 9.62 3.69
CA ASP A 47 27.76 10.84 4.33
C ASP A 47 28.77 10.42 5.41
N LYS A 48 29.36 11.37 6.14
CA LYS A 48 30.29 11.09 7.27
C LYS A 48 29.75 10.08 8.31
N LYS A 49 28.44 9.81 8.32
CA LYS A 49 27.78 8.66 8.96
C LYS A 49 26.73 8.13 7.99
N VAL A 50 26.68 6.81 7.76
CA VAL A 50 25.63 6.16 6.96
C VAL A 50 24.27 6.54 7.54
N LYS A 51 23.48 7.32 6.80
CA LYS A 51 22.13 7.72 7.22
C LYS A 51 21.12 6.83 6.51
N THR A 52 20.46 5.98 7.30
CA THR A 52 19.33 5.18 6.84
C THR A 52 18.05 5.98 7.06
N MET A 53 17.22 6.09 6.04
CA MET A 53 15.88 6.65 6.11
C MET A 53 14.87 5.59 5.69
N ALA A 54 13.74 5.51 6.38
CA ALA A 54 12.61 4.69 5.96
C ALA A 54 11.52 5.59 5.39
N SER A 55 10.94 5.19 4.27
CA SER A 55 9.82 5.86 3.62
C SER A 55 8.61 4.94 3.61
N LEU A 56 7.46 5.45 4.03
CA LEU A 56 6.17 4.77 3.96
C LEU A 56 5.18 5.74 3.34
N GLY A 57 4.42 5.28 2.35
CA GLY A 57 3.46 6.10 1.63
C GLY A 57 2.23 5.30 1.23
N ILE A 58 1.06 5.88 1.37
CA ILE A 58 -0.20 5.36 0.84
C ILE A 58 -0.64 6.23 -0.33
N THR A 59 -1.11 5.63 -1.40
CA THR A 59 -1.60 6.35 -2.58
C THR A 59 -2.97 5.82 -2.94
N TYR A 60 -3.95 6.73 -3.01
CA TYR A 60 -5.31 6.43 -3.40
C TYR A 60 -5.61 7.15 -4.71
N LYS A 61 -6.06 6.42 -5.74
CA LYS A 61 -6.44 7.02 -7.03
C LYS A 61 -7.86 7.59 -6.93
N PHE A 62 -8.00 8.91 -7.03
CA PHE A 62 -9.29 9.60 -7.14
C PHE A 62 -9.41 10.24 -8.54
N GLY A 63 -10.16 9.61 -9.44
CA GLY A 63 -10.31 10.10 -10.82
C GLY A 63 -11.31 9.26 -11.62
N LYS A 64 -12.27 9.95 -12.23
CA LYS A 64 -13.35 9.39 -13.04
C LYS A 64 -12.80 8.96 -14.41
N GLY A 65 -12.84 7.66 -14.71
CA GLY A 65 -12.39 7.11 -16.00
C GLY A 65 -12.66 5.62 -16.10
N GLY A 66 -13.93 5.24 -16.21
CA GLY A 66 -14.38 3.85 -16.40
C GLY A 66 -15.73 3.58 -15.75
N GLU A 67 -16.82 4.02 -16.38
CA GLU A 67 -18.17 3.62 -16.00
C GLU A 67 -18.33 2.08 -16.02
N SER A 68 -19.03 1.56 -15.01
CA SER A 68 -19.93 0.40 -15.05
C SER A 68 -19.52 -0.95 -14.41
N SER A 69 -18.37 -1.12 -13.76
CA SER A 69 -18.08 -2.42 -13.09
C SER A 69 -17.37 -2.34 -11.73
N GLU A 70 -16.67 -1.25 -11.43
CA GLU A 70 -15.93 -1.12 -10.16
C GLU A 70 -16.85 -0.79 -8.95
N ASP A 71 -18.01 -0.17 -9.18
CA ASP A 71 -18.96 0.17 -8.10
C ASP A 71 -19.57 -1.08 -7.43
N GLU A 72 -19.78 -2.17 -8.17
CA GLU A 72 -20.30 -3.42 -7.60
C GLU A 72 -19.28 -4.12 -6.71
N ASP A 73 -18.03 -4.21 -7.15
CA ASP A 73 -16.98 -4.88 -6.37
C ASP A 73 -16.55 -4.04 -5.17
N LEU A 74 -16.51 -2.71 -5.32
CA LEU A 74 -16.33 -1.80 -4.19
C LEU A 74 -17.50 -1.92 -3.21
N LYS A 75 -18.76 -1.96 -3.66
CA LYS A 75 -19.91 -2.20 -2.78
C LYS A 75 -19.81 -3.55 -2.09
N LYS A 76 -19.51 -4.64 -2.82
CA LYS A 76 -19.36 -5.98 -2.25
C LYS A 76 -18.26 -6.02 -1.20
N MET A 77 -17.11 -5.39 -1.45
CA MET A 77 -16.02 -5.30 -0.49
C MET A 77 -16.34 -4.42 0.74
N VAL A 78 -17.05 -3.32 0.54
CA VAL A 78 -17.48 -2.44 1.64
C VAL A 78 -18.56 -3.15 2.48
N GLN A 79 -19.46 -3.88 1.83
CA GLN A 79 -20.52 -4.63 2.48
C GLN A 79 -19.99 -5.87 3.20
N ALA A 80 -19.02 -6.59 2.62
CA ALA A 80 -18.31 -7.70 3.26
C ALA A 80 -17.53 -7.23 4.50
N GLN A 81 -16.77 -6.13 4.40
CA GLN A 81 -16.10 -5.56 5.58
C GLN A 81 -17.10 -5.04 6.61
N ALA A 82 -18.22 -4.44 6.20
CA ALA A 82 -19.24 -4.00 7.14
C ALA A 82 -19.89 -5.18 7.88
N GLN A 83 -20.06 -6.32 7.21
CA GLN A 83 -20.54 -7.55 7.83
C GLN A 83 -19.50 -8.12 8.81
N GLU A 84 -18.23 -8.24 8.41
CA GLU A 84 -17.15 -8.68 9.32
C GLU A 84 -17.01 -7.77 10.55
N ILE A 85 -17.11 -6.45 10.37
CA ILE A 85 -17.04 -5.49 11.49
C ILE A 85 -18.25 -5.65 12.41
N GLN A 86 -19.44 -5.92 11.88
CA GLN A 86 -20.62 -6.19 12.71
C GLN A 86 -20.46 -7.51 13.47
N GLU A 87 -19.98 -8.56 12.82
CA GLU A 87 -19.79 -9.87 13.43
C GLU A 87 -18.69 -9.83 14.50
N MET A 88 -17.58 -9.14 14.23
CA MET A 88 -16.52 -8.89 15.21
C MET A 88 -17.04 -8.07 16.38
N LYS A 89 -17.88 -7.07 16.14
CA LYS A 89 -18.51 -6.27 17.21
C LYS A 89 -19.51 -7.09 18.02
N GLU A 90 -20.21 -8.03 17.40
CA GLU A 90 -21.09 -9.00 18.05
C GLU A 90 -20.27 -9.90 18.98
N GLN A 91 -19.18 -10.50 18.46
CA GLN A 91 -18.29 -11.35 19.24
C GLN A 91 -17.63 -10.58 20.39
N LEU A 92 -17.19 -9.33 20.15
CA LEU A 92 -16.61 -8.48 21.18
C LEU A 92 -17.64 -8.14 22.28
N ARG A 93 -18.91 -7.91 21.91
CA ARG A 93 -20.00 -7.65 22.86
C ARG A 93 -20.31 -8.87 23.71
N VAL A 94 -20.32 -10.07 23.11
CA VAL A 94 -20.51 -11.33 23.84
C VAL A 94 -19.32 -11.60 24.77
N LEU A 95 -18.08 -11.33 24.33
CA LEU A 95 -16.88 -11.50 25.14
C LEU A 95 -16.79 -10.50 26.30
N MET A 96 -17.29 -9.27 26.12
CA MET A 96 -17.34 -8.23 27.16
C MET A 96 -18.54 -8.34 28.10
N SER A 97 -19.48 -9.26 27.83
CA SER A 97 -20.68 -9.48 28.65
C SER A 97 -20.54 -10.68 29.60
N LYS A 98 -19.32 -11.20 29.80
CA LYS A 98 -18.99 -12.31 30.70
C LYS A 98 -17.89 -11.88 31.67
#